data_AF-A0A391NL10-F1
#
_entry.id   AF-A0A391NL10-F1
#
_cell.length_a   1.000
_cell.length_b   1.000
_cell.length_c   1.000
_cell.angle_alpha   90.00
_cell.angle_beta   90.00
_cell.angle_gamma   90.00
#
_symmetry.space_group_name_H-M   'P 1'
#
loop_
_entity.id
_entity.type
_entity.pdbx_description
1 polymer ?
#
loop_
_entity_poly.entity_id
_entity_poly.type
_entity_poly.pdbx_seq_one_letter_code
_entity_poly.pdbx_strand_id
1 'polypeptide(L)'
;MQLLQAVLLFLAAGASAVWIGRSRRHYGEADQPALFSAMLGFILAAASGACAAASLIGLDLEEAQQWLERATLLLGLPLIALAALTLARRWTWSRPNWGRVVLGLCVFFELARQLGWSEPYALGLMLTSALLIIYAGALQWPASLPAAAGVVAGMLLLASAPLPAGILMDNPLSELRPLLLAIASPFIAALLGRLPGSAGGDQPAAA
;
A
#
# COMPACT_ATOMS: atom_id res chain seq x y z
N MET A 1 -6.29 -23.71 -0.73
CA MET A 1 -5.68 -22.56 -1.43
C MET A 1 -5.72 -21.28 -0.61
N GLN A 2 -6.82 -20.93 0.06
CA GLN A 2 -6.94 -19.70 0.87
C GLN A 2 -5.89 -19.58 1.99
N LEU A 3 -5.59 -20.66 2.71
CA LEU A 3 -4.55 -20.65 3.75
C LEU A 3 -3.17 -20.25 3.21
N LEU A 4 -2.79 -20.79 2.04
CA LEU A 4 -1.53 -20.43 1.40
C LEU A 4 -1.49 -18.94 1.04
N GLN A 5 -2.58 -18.39 0.48
CA GLN A 5 -2.64 -16.97 0.14
C GLN A 5 -2.54 -16.07 1.39
N ALA A 6 -3.21 -16.45 2.48
CA ALA A 6 -3.18 -15.72 3.75
C ALA A 6 -1.76 -15.70 4.36
N VAL A 7 -1.09 -16.86 4.38
CA VAL A 7 0.29 -16.97 4.85
C VAL A 7 1.25 -16.20 3.95
N LEU A 8 1.09 -16.27 2.63
CA LEU A 8 1.90 -15.49 1.69
C LEU A 8 1.73 -13.98 1.90
N LEU A 9 0.50 -13.51 2.12
CA LEU A 9 0.23 -12.11 2.41
C LEU A 9 0.90 -11.68 3.72
N PHE A 10 0.73 -12.46 4.78
CA PHE A 10 1.38 -12.21 6.08
C PHE A 10 2.90 -12.09 5.93
N LEU A 11 3.53 -13.07 5.29
CA LEU A 11 4.98 -13.12 5.14
C LEU A 11 5.49 -12.02 4.21
N ALA A 12 4.87 -11.82 3.05
CA ALA A 12 5.33 -10.84 2.07
C ALA A 12 5.14 -9.40 2.56
N ALA A 13 3.96 -9.07 3.10
CA ALA A 13 3.71 -7.74 3.66
C ALA A 13 4.54 -7.52 4.94
N GLY A 14 4.71 -8.54 5.78
CA GLY A 14 5.55 -8.48 6.98
C GLY A 14 7.02 -8.25 6.63
N ALA A 15 7.56 -8.97 5.64
CA ALA A 15 8.92 -8.77 5.14
C ALA A 15 9.10 -7.36 4.54
N SER A 16 8.13 -6.88 3.76
CA SER A 16 8.10 -5.51 3.24
C SER A 16 8.10 -4.46 4.36
N ALA A 17 7.29 -4.64 5.41
CA ALA A 17 7.27 -3.74 6.56
C ALA A 17 8.62 -3.71 7.29
N VAL A 18 9.22 -4.88 7.53
CA VAL A 18 10.53 -5.01 8.18
C VAL A 18 11.64 -4.38 7.33
N TRP A 19 11.61 -4.59 6.00
CA TRP A 19 12.57 -3.98 5.08
C TRP A 19 12.47 -2.46 5.13
N ILE A 20 11.26 -1.88 4.98
CA ILE A 20 11.05 -0.43 5.05
C ILE A 20 11.44 0.13 6.42
N GLY A 21 11.12 -0.56 7.51
CA GLY A 21 11.53 -0.17 8.87
C GLY A 21 13.05 -0.12 9.06
N ARG A 22 13.79 -1.04 8.43
CA ARG A 22 15.27 -1.02 8.41
C ARG A 22 15.80 0.09 7.50
N SER A 23 15.23 0.26 6.31
CA SER A 23 15.63 1.28 5.34
C SER A 23 15.39 2.70 5.87
N ARG A 24 14.34 2.93 6.65
CA ARG A 24 13.99 4.22 7.27
C ARG A 24 15.17 4.89 7.99
N ARG A 25 16.07 4.12 8.60
CA ARG A 25 17.24 4.66 9.33
C ARG A 25 18.23 5.40 8.42
N HIS A 26 18.21 5.10 7.13
CA HIS A 26 19.10 5.70 6.13
C HIS A 26 18.48 6.93 5.45
N TYR A 27 17.19 7.22 5.69
CA TYR A 27 16.50 8.38 5.14
C TYR A 27 16.54 9.56 6.11
N GLY A 28 16.60 10.77 5.55
CA GLY A 28 16.56 12.01 6.33
C GLY A 28 15.28 12.14 7.15
N GLU A 29 15.32 12.95 8.22
CA GLU A 29 14.17 13.12 9.15
C GLU A 29 12.88 13.56 8.46
N ALA A 30 12.97 14.28 7.35
CA ALA A 30 11.84 14.74 6.55
C ALA A 30 11.08 13.60 5.84
N ASP A 31 11.78 12.51 5.49
CA ASP A 31 11.20 11.38 4.72
C ASP A 31 10.73 10.22 5.63
N GLN A 32 11.22 10.17 6.87
CA GLN A 32 10.82 9.16 7.86
C GLN A 32 9.31 9.01 8.06
N PRO A 33 8.49 10.08 8.07
CA PRO A 33 7.05 9.95 8.27
C PRO A 33 6.35 9.26 7.09
N ALA A 34 6.85 9.46 5.86
CA ALA A 34 6.35 8.80 4.66
C ALA A 34 6.65 7.29 4.71
N LEU A 35 7.86 6.92 5.09
CA LEU A 35 8.21 5.49 5.25
C LEU A 35 7.46 4.85 6.41
N PHE A 36 7.18 5.60 7.48
CA PHE A 36 6.36 5.12 8.59
C PHE A 36 4.91 4.88 8.17
N SER A 37 4.31 5.77 7.39
CA SER A 37 2.93 5.60 6.89
C SER A 37 2.83 4.42 5.92
N ALA A 38 3.82 4.22 5.05
CA ALA A 38 3.90 3.03 4.20
C ALA A 38 4.06 1.74 5.02
N MET A 39 4.93 1.76 6.04
CA MET A 39 5.13 0.63 6.96
C MET A 39 3.84 0.27 7.69
N LEU A 40 3.07 1.26 8.14
CA LEU A 40 1.76 1.03 8.76
C LEU A 40 0.81 0.31 7.81
N GLY A 41 0.77 0.71 6.53
CA GLY A 41 -0.03 0.02 5.52
C GLY A 41 0.38 -1.44 5.31
N PHE A 42 1.69 -1.73 5.28
CA PHE A 42 2.18 -3.11 5.19
C PHE A 42 1.88 -3.93 6.44
N ILE A 43 1.94 -3.33 7.64
CA ILE A 43 1.59 -4.02 8.89
C ILE A 43 0.11 -4.37 8.92
N LEU A 44 -0.78 -3.49 8.46
CA LEU A 44 -2.21 -3.79 8.34
C LEU A 44 -2.46 -4.97 7.40
N ALA A 45 -1.79 -4.98 6.24
CA ALA A 45 -1.88 -6.09 5.28
C ALA A 45 -1.30 -7.40 5.84
N ALA A 46 -0.19 -7.34 6.58
CA ALA A 46 0.40 -8.51 7.20
C ALA A 46 -0.54 -9.08 8.27
N ALA A 47 -1.05 -8.22 9.14
CA ALA A 47 -1.94 -8.62 10.21
C ALA A 47 -3.29 -9.15 9.68
N SER A 48 -3.82 -8.63 8.57
CA SER A 48 -5.01 -9.20 7.92
C SER A 48 -4.74 -10.62 7.40
N GLY A 49 -3.58 -10.85 6.78
CA GLY A 49 -3.13 -12.18 6.37
C GLY A 49 -2.94 -13.14 7.54
N ALA A 50 -2.40 -12.66 8.67
CA ALA A 50 -2.21 -13.46 9.88
C ALA A 50 -3.57 -13.86 10.50
N CYS A 51 -4.50 -12.92 10.64
CA CYS A 51 -5.85 -13.20 11.12
C CYS A 51 -6.56 -14.18 10.17
N ALA A 52 -6.46 -14.01 8.86
CA ALA A 52 -7.03 -14.95 7.89
C ALA A 52 -6.47 -16.36 8.01
N ALA A 53 -5.14 -16.49 8.18
CA ALA A 53 -4.52 -17.79 8.39
C ALA A 53 -4.95 -18.42 9.72
N ALA A 54 -5.07 -17.62 10.78
CA ALA A 54 -5.51 -18.04 12.10
C ALA A 54 -6.99 -18.50 12.12
N SER A 55 -7.88 -17.79 11.42
CA SER A 55 -9.28 -18.19 11.28
C SER A 55 -9.43 -19.54 10.58
N LEU A 56 -8.63 -19.76 9.52
CA LEU A 56 -8.64 -21.02 8.77
C LEU A 56 -8.10 -22.23 9.55
N ILE A 57 -7.39 -22.02 10.66
CA ILE A 57 -6.94 -23.10 11.56
C ILE A 57 -7.85 -23.25 12.81
N GLY A 58 -9.01 -22.57 12.83
CA GLY A 58 -10.03 -22.73 13.86
C GLY A 58 -9.98 -21.72 15.01
N LEU A 59 -9.22 -20.62 14.90
CA LEU A 59 -9.28 -19.51 15.86
C LEU A 59 -10.40 -18.55 15.49
N ASP A 60 -11.16 -18.06 16.47
CA ASP A 60 -12.26 -17.13 16.23
C ASP A 60 -11.75 -15.70 16.01
N LEU A 61 -11.28 -15.40 14.80
CA LEU A 61 -10.70 -14.12 14.40
C LEU A 61 -11.31 -13.58 13.09
N GLU A 62 -12.47 -14.08 12.67
CA GLU A 62 -13.13 -13.70 11.43
C GLU A 62 -13.52 -12.22 11.42
N GLU A 63 -14.08 -11.72 12.53
CA GLU A 63 -14.38 -10.30 12.67
C GLU A 63 -13.08 -9.47 12.56
N ALA A 64 -12.06 -9.80 13.36
CA ALA A 64 -10.78 -9.09 13.32
C ALA A 64 -10.18 -9.07 11.90
N GLN A 65 -10.22 -10.21 11.19
CA GLN A 65 -9.80 -10.32 9.80
C GLN A 65 -10.53 -9.31 8.90
N GLN A 66 -11.86 -9.26 8.95
CA GLN A 66 -12.65 -8.35 8.11
C GLN A 66 -12.35 -6.87 8.40
N TRP A 67 -12.16 -6.53 9.67
CA TRP A 67 -11.79 -5.16 10.07
C TRP A 67 -10.40 -4.79 9.55
N LEU A 68 -9.42 -5.68 9.66
CA LEU A 68 -8.06 -5.45 9.17
C LEU A 68 -7.97 -5.42 7.65
N GLU A 69 -8.74 -6.24 6.95
CA GLU A 69 -8.84 -6.18 5.49
C GLU A 69 -9.39 -4.83 5.04
N ARG A 70 -10.48 -4.36 5.65
CA ARG A 70 -11.04 -3.02 5.36
C ARG A 70 -10.05 -1.91 5.68
N ALA A 71 -9.36 -1.99 6.82
CA ALA A 71 -8.33 -1.01 7.20
C ALA A 71 -7.17 -1.00 6.18
N THR A 72 -6.76 -2.17 5.67
CA THR A 72 -5.72 -2.27 4.64
C THR A 72 -6.14 -1.53 3.37
N LEU A 73 -7.39 -1.73 2.90
CA LEU A 73 -7.89 -1.12 1.68
C LEU A 73 -8.16 0.39 1.81
N LEU A 74 -8.77 0.80 2.91
CA LEU A 74 -9.25 2.18 3.10
C LEU A 74 -8.20 3.11 3.69
N LEU A 75 -7.20 2.56 4.38
CA LEU A 75 -6.17 3.34 5.06
C LEU A 75 -4.76 2.92 4.64
N GLY A 76 -4.45 1.63 4.66
CA GLY A 76 -3.09 1.14 4.36
C GLY A 76 -2.62 1.48 2.95
N LEU A 77 -3.40 1.11 1.95
CA LEU A 77 -3.09 1.32 0.53
C LEU A 77 -2.91 2.81 0.15
N PRO A 78 -3.85 3.73 0.51
CA PRO A 78 -3.66 5.15 0.20
C PRO A 78 -2.45 5.76 0.93
N LEU A 79 -2.13 5.32 2.15
CA LEU A 79 -0.92 5.79 2.84
C LEU A 79 0.36 5.34 2.13
N ILE A 80 0.43 4.08 1.70
CA ILE A 80 1.56 3.55 0.92
C ILE A 80 1.71 4.33 -0.40
N ALA A 81 0.60 4.55 -1.11
CA ALA A 81 0.62 5.26 -2.39
C ALA A 81 1.04 6.72 -2.24
N LEU A 82 0.59 7.40 -1.18
CA LEU A 82 0.99 8.78 -0.90
C LEU A 82 2.45 8.87 -0.47
N ALA A 83 2.95 7.90 0.29
CA ALA A 83 4.37 7.78 0.60
C ALA A 83 5.21 7.60 -0.68
N ALA A 84 4.78 6.75 -1.61
CA ALA A 84 5.44 6.60 -2.90
C ALA A 84 5.46 7.90 -3.70
N LEU A 85 4.33 8.60 -3.78
CA LEU A 85 4.24 9.90 -4.48
C LEU A 85 5.17 10.95 -3.87
N THR A 86 5.11 11.12 -2.56
CA THR A 86 5.89 12.14 -1.83
C THR A 86 7.39 11.91 -1.99
N LEU A 87 7.85 10.66 -1.84
CA LEU A 87 9.24 10.29 -2.03
C LEU A 87 9.70 10.42 -3.50
N ALA A 88 8.84 10.05 -4.46
CA ALA A 88 9.16 10.17 -5.89
C ALA A 88 9.26 11.63 -6.34
N ARG A 89 8.42 12.50 -5.78
CA ARG A 89 8.40 13.96 -6.03
C ARG A 89 9.36 14.75 -5.14
N ARG A 90 10.06 14.10 -4.21
CA ARG A 90 10.94 14.73 -3.22
C ARG A 90 10.22 15.78 -2.35
N TRP A 91 8.93 15.57 -2.08
CA TRP A 91 8.14 16.46 -1.25
C TRP A 91 8.48 16.27 0.23
N THR A 92 8.83 17.36 0.90
CA THR A 92 9.09 17.38 2.34
C THR A 92 7.83 17.75 3.09
N TRP A 93 7.22 16.77 3.75
CA TRP A 93 6.03 16.98 4.56
C TRP A 93 6.38 16.88 6.03
N SER A 94 5.90 17.84 6.82
CA SER A 94 6.05 17.80 8.27
C SER A 94 5.24 16.63 8.87
N ARG A 95 5.66 16.14 10.04
CA ARG A 95 4.93 15.08 10.78
C ARG A 95 3.43 15.40 10.96
N PRO A 96 3.02 16.65 11.30
CA PRO A 96 1.61 17.01 11.38
C PRO A 96 0.82 16.82 10.07
N ASN A 97 1.42 17.02 8.91
CA ASN A 97 0.72 16.86 7.63
C ASN A 97 0.32 15.40 7.40
N TRP A 98 1.17 14.45 7.78
CA TRP A 98 0.84 13.02 7.73
C TRP A 98 -0.31 12.66 8.69
N GLY A 99 -0.35 13.27 9.88
CA GLY A 99 -1.49 13.15 10.78
C GLY A 99 -2.79 13.65 10.16
N ARG A 100 -2.75 14.80 9.46
CA ARG A 100 -3.89 15.35 8.73
C ARG A 100 -4.37 14.45 7.59
N VAL A 101 -3.47 13.75 6.90
CA VAL A 101 -3.85 12.76 5.87
C VAL A 101 -4.63 11.62 6.51
N VAL A 102 -4.12 11.04 7.59
CA VAL A 102 -4.80 9.94 8.30
C VAL A 102 -6.18 10.39 8.79
N LEU A 103 -6.26 11.54 9.44
CA LEU A 103 -7.53 12.12 9.89
C LEU A 103 -8.47 12.40 8.71
N GLY A 104 -7.95 12.94 7.61
CA GLY A 104 -8.72 13.18 6.39
C GLY A 104 -9.32 11.89 5.84
N LEU A 105 -8.52 10.82 5.71
CA LEU A 105 -8.99 9.50 5.28
C LEU A 105 -10.09 8.99 6.21
N CYS A 106 -9.93 9.10 7.52
CA CYS A 106 -10.96 8.70 8.49
C CYS A 106 -12.26 9.51 8.34
N VAL A 107 -12.17 10.84 8.19
CA VAL A 107 -13.34 11.71 8.04
C VAL A 107 -14.06 11.46 6.72
N PHE A 108 -13.32 11.31 5.61
CA PHE A 108 -13.91 11.00 4.31
C PHE A 108 -14.53 9.60 4.28
N PHE A 109 -13.90 8.62 4.93
CA PHE A 109 -14.50 7.30 5.13
C PHE A 109 -15.83 7.40 5.85
N GLU A 110 -15.88 8.13 6.97
CA GLU A 110 -17.09 8.27 7.77
C GLU A 110 -18.18 9.03 7.00
N LEU A 111 -17.82 10.06 6.25
CA LEU A 111 -18.74 10.78 5.37
C LEU A 111 -19.29 9.86 4.27
N ALA A 112 -18.43 9.09 3.59
CA ALA A 112 -18.85 8.13 2.58
C ALA A 112 -19.77 7.05 3.17
N ARG A 113 -19.49 6.60 4.40
CA ARG A 113 -20.35 5.67 5.14
C ARG A 113 -21.74 6.26 5.41
N GLN A 114 -21.81 7.51 5.87
CA GLN A 114 -23.08 8.20 6.14
C GLN A 114 -23.89 8.47 4.87
N LEU A 115 -23.24 8.75 3.75
CA LEU A 115 -23.89 8.97 2.45
C LEU A 115 -24.26 7.67 1.71
N GLY A 116 -23.93 6.49 2.26
CA GLY A 116 -24.15 5.20 1.59
C GLY A 116 -23.23 4.99 0.36
N TRP A 117 -22.11 5.70 0.29
CA TRP A 117 -21.13 5.68 -0.82
C TRP A 117 -19.87 4.88 -0.47
N SER A 118 -19.96 3.94 0.46
CA SER A 118 -18.81 3.15 0.94
C SER A 118 -18.12 2.35 -0.17
N GLU A 119 -18.88 1.68 -1.03
CA GLU A 119 -18.36 0.91 -2.16
C GLU A 119 -17.65 1.76 -3.21
N PRO A 120 -18.26 2.81 -3.80
CA PRO A 120 -17.58 3.66 -4.78
C PRO A 120 -16.39 4.40 -4.17
N TYR A 121 -16.45 4.76 -2.87
CA TYR A 121 -15.32 5.34 -2.15
C TYR A 121 -14.13 4.38 -2.06
N ALA A 122 -14.37 3.12 -1.65
CA ALA A 122 -13.33 2.10 -1.54
C ALA A 122 -12.67 1.82 -2.90
N LEU A 123 -13.49 1.68 -3.95
CA LEU A 123 -13.01 1.48 -5.32
C LEU A 123 -12.19 2.69 -5.80
N GLY A 124 -12.69 3.92 -5.57
CA GLY A 124 -11.99 5.15 -5.93
C GLY A 124 -10.63 5.29 -5.25
N LEU A 125 -10.56 4.99 -3.95
CA LEU A 125 -9.31 4.99 -3.18
C LEU A 125 -8.31 3.98 -3.73
N MET A 126 -8.76 2.76 -4.01
CA MET A 126 -7.88 1.70 -4.49
C MET A 126 -7.38 1.99 -5.92
N LEU A 127 -8.24 2.47 -6.82
CA LEU A 127 -7.82 2.91 -8.16
C LEU A 127 -6.82 4.07 -8.09
N THR A 128 -7.10 5.08 -7.25
CA THR A 128 -6.23 6.23 -7.09
C THR A 128 -4.89 5.81 -6.50
N SER A 129 -4.88 4.92 -5.51
CA SER A 129 -3.66 4.37 -4.90
C SER A 129 -2.81 3.63 -5.94
N ALA A 130 -3.44 2.81 -6.77
CA ALA A 130 -2.75 2.08 -7.84
C ALA A 130 -2.14 3.04 -8.87
N LEU A 131 -2.91 4.04 -9.34
CA LEU A 131 -2.43 5.06 -10.27
C LEU A 131 -1.27 5.87 -9.69
N LEU A 132 -1.33 6.25 -8.41
CA LEU A 132 -0.24 6.96 -7.73
C LEU A 132 1.03 6.12 -7.66
N ILE A 133 0.94 4.81 -7.46
CA ILE A 133 2.10 3.90 -7.45
C ILE A 133 2.68 3.76 -8.85
N ILE A 134 1.85 3.60 -9.89
CA ILE A 134 2.31 3.59 -11.30
C ILE A 134 3.02 4.90 -11.61
N TYR A 135 2.41 6.02 -11.23
CA TYR A 135 2.94 7.35 -11.46
C TYR A 135 4.28 7.55 -10.77
N ALA A 136 4.40 7.18 -9.49
CA ALA A 136 5.65 7.25 -8.73
C ALA A 136 6.77 6.43 -9.39
N GLY A 137 6.44 5.26 -9.95
CA GLY A 137 7.37 4.45 -10.75
C GLY A 137 7.76 5.12 -12.07
N ALA A 138 6.79 5.62 -12.83
CA ALA A 138 7.02 6.30 -14.11
C ALA A 138 7.93 7.53 -13.98
N LEU A 139 7.86 8.23 -12.85
CA LEU A 139 8.74 9.35 -12.53
C LEU A 139 10.22 8.98 -12.41
N GLN A 140 10.53 7.71 -12.15
CA GLN A 140 11.91 7.24 -12.01
C GLN A 140 12.54 6.83 -13.34
N TRP A 141 11.82 6.92 -14.46
CA TRP A 141 12.39 6.67 -15.79
C TRP A 141 13.58 7.63 -16.06
N PRO A 142 14.76 7.15 -16.52
CA PRO A 142 15.06 5.85 -17.12
C PRO A 142 15.61 4.76 -16.18
N ALA A 143 15.57 4.95 -14.85
CA ALA A 143 16.01 3.93 -13.91
C ALA A 143 15.07 2.70 -13.99
N SER A 144 15.55 1.63 -14.62
CA SER A 144 14.72 0.49 -15.04
C SER A 144 14.08 -0.26 -13.87
N LEU A 145 14.78 -0.40 -12.75
CA LEU A 145 14.29 -1.17 -11.60
C LEU A 145 13.14 -0.50 -10.83
N PRO A 146 13.24 0.76 -10.33
CA PRO A 146 12.13 1.39 -9.64
C PRO A 146 10.95 1.67 -10.58
N ALA A 147 11.20 2.02 -11.84
CA ALA A 147 10.13 2.21 -12.82
C ALA A 147 9.33 0.91 -13.06
N ALA A 148 10.01 -0.21 -13.32
CA ALA A 148 9.36 -1.50 -13.50
C ALA A 148 8.62 -1.94 -12.23
N ALA A 149 9.23 -1.77 -11.04
CA ALA A 149 8.61 -2.15 -9.77
C ALA A 149 7.30 -1.39 -9.51
N GLY A 150 7.27 -0.08 -9.77
CA GLY A 150 6.06 0.73 -9.61
C GLY A 150 4.96 0.38 -10.62
N VAL A 151 5.31 0.14 -11.88
CA VAL A 151 4.35 -0.28 -12.91
C VAL A 151 3.77 -1.65 -12.59
N VAL A 152 4.61 -2.64 -12.27
CA VAL A 152 4.17 -4.01 -11.92
C VAL A 152 3.29 -3.99 -10.68
N ALA A 153 3.71 -3.31 -9.61
CA ALA A 153 2.92 -3.20 -8.38
C ALA A 153 1.56 -2.54 -8.64
N GLY A 154 1.54 -1.41 -9.35
CA GLY A 154 0.31 -0.70 -9.65
C GLY A 154 -0.65 -1.49 -10.54
N MET A 155 -0.13 -2.23 -11.52
CA MET A 155 -0.92 -3.14 -12.36
C MET A 155 -1.51 -4.29 -11.55
N LEU A 156 -0.77 -4.88 -10.60
CA LEU A 156 -1.29 -5.90 -9.69
C LEU A 156 -2.42 -5.36 -8.81
N LEU A 157 -2.29 -4.12 -8.32
CA LEU A 157 -3.36 -3.46 -7.55
C LEU A 157 -4.60 -3.20 -8.41
N LEU A 158 -4.43 -2.71 -9.65
CA LEU A 158 -5.54 -2.55 -10.58
C LEU A 158 -6.22 -3.88 -10.91
N ALA A 159 -5.46 -4.95 -11.09
CA ALA A 159 -6.01 -6.29 -11.34
C ALA A 159 -6.82 -6.83 -10.16
N SER A 160 -6.48 -6.42 -8.93
CA SER A 160 -7.18 -6.81 -7.70
C SER A 160 -8.49 -6.05 -7.42
N ALA A 161 -8.81 -5.08 -8.28
CA ALA A 161 -9.98 -4.23 -8.18
C ALA A 161 -11.29 -5.02 -8.26
N PRO A 162 -12.26 -4.79 -7.35
CA PRO A 162 -13.61 -5.29 -7.57
C PRO A 162 -14.19 -4.60 -8.80
N LEU A 163 -14.76 -5.38 -9.72
CA LEU A 163 -15.54 -4.82 -10.82
C LEU A 163 -16.89 -4.34 -10.26
N PRO A 164 -17.43 -3.21 -10.74
CA PRO A 164 -18.74 -2.74 -10.33
C PRO A 164 -19.81 -3.80 -10.61
N ALA A 165 -20.72 -4.01 -9.65
CA ALA A 165 -21.89 -4.87 -9.81
C ALA A 165 -22.74 -4.33 -10.97
N GLY A 166 -22.65 -4.97 -12.14
CA GLY A 166 -23.25 -4.49 -13.39
C GLY A 166 -22.44 -4.85 -14.64
N ILE A 167 -21.17 -5.21 -14.50
CA ILE A 167 -20.38 -5.85 -15.57
C ILE A 167 -20.67 -7.36 -15.52
N LEU A 168 -21.03 -7.97 -16.66
CA LEU A 168 -21.55 -9.34 -16.81
C LEU A 168 -20.64 -10.50 -16.28
N MET A 169 -19.49 -10.22 -15.68
CA MET A 169 -18.58 -11.21 -15.13
C MET A 169 -18.06 -10.76 -13.76
N ASP A 170 -18.26 -11.60 -12.74
CA ASP A 170 -17.51 -11.52 -11.49
C ASP A 170 -16.02 -11.56 -11.81
N ASN A 171 -15.23 -10.65 -11.24
CA ASN A 171 -13.80 -10.66 -11.46
C ASN A 171 -13.21 -11.91 -10.77
N PRO A 172 -12.72 -12.94 -11.50
CA PRO A 172 -12.16 -14.14 -10.87
C PRO A 172 -10.89 -13.81 -10.08
N LEU A 173 -10.26 -12.65 -10.34
CA LEU A 173 -9.09 -12.16 -9.61
C LEU A 173 -9.44 -11.55 -8.25
N SER A 174 -10.73 -11.30 -7.97
CA SER A 174 -11.17 -10.83 -6.65
C SER A 174 -10.89 -11.86 -5.56
N GLU A 175 -11.08 -13.16 -5.85
CA GLU A 175 -10.71 -14.26 -4.95
C GLU A 175 -9.20 -14.41 -4.76
N LEU A 176 -8.41 -13.92 -5.73
CA LEU A 176 -6.94 -13.93 -5.67
C LEU A 176 -6.37 -12.64 -5.07
N ARG A 177 -7.21 -11.72 -4.58
CA ARG A 177 -6.75 -10.44 -4.03
C ARG A 177 -5.68 -10.58 -2.94
N PRO A 178 -5.79 -11.49 -1.95
CA PRO A 178 -4.74 -11.64 -0.94
C PRO A 178 -3.41 -12.04 -1.57
N LEU A 179 -3.44 -12.90 -2.59
CA LEU A 179 -2.27 -13.30 -3.36
C LEU A 179 -1.69 -12.14 -4.18
N LEU A 180 -2.53 -11.35 -4.86
CA LEU A 180 -2.08 -10.19 -5.63
C LEU A 180 -1.45 -9.13 -4.73
N LEU A 181 -2.03 -8.87 -3.55
CA LEU A 181 -1.44 -7.99 -2.54
C LEU A 181 -0.13 -8.55 -1.98
N ALA A 182 -0.04 -9.87 -1.76
CA ALA A 182 1.19 -10.51 -1.34
C ALA A 182 2.31 -10.31 -2.38
N ILE A 183 2.01 -10.45 -3.67
CA ILE A 183 2.97 -10.25 -4.75
C ILE A 183 3.31 -8.76 -4.92
N ALA A 184 2.34 -7.86 -4.84
CA ALA A 184 2.55 -6.42 -4.98
C ALA A 184 3.42 -5.85 -3.84
N SER A 185 3.27 -6.37 -2.62
CA SER A 185 3.95 -5.87 -1.42
C SER A 185 5.48 -5.72 -1.55
N PRO A 186 6.24 -6.74 -2.00
CA PRO A 186 7.69 -6.62 -2.18
C PRO A 186 8.07 -5.67 -3.33
N PHE A 187 7.29 -5.59 -4.40
CA PHE A 187 7.54 -4.62 -5.48
C PHE A 187 7.36 -3.18 -5.00
N ILE A 188 6.32 -2.91 -4.20
CA ILE A 188 6.11 -1.58 -3.62
C ILE A 188 7.23 -1.24 -2.63
N ALA A 189 7.64 -2.19 -1.79
CA ALA A 189 8.76 -1.98 -0.87
C ALA A 189 10.08 -1.71 -1.63
N ALA A 190 10.34 -2.45 -2.71
CA ALA A 190 11.50 -2.24 -3.58
C ALA A 190 11.47 -0.89 -4.29
N LEU A 191 10.30 -0.43 -4.73
CA LEU A 191 10.10 0.93 -5.25
C LEU A 191 10.46 1.94 -4.16
N LEU A 192 9.78 1.90 -3.01
CA LEU A 192 9.96 2.86 -1.91
C LEU A 192 11.41 2.96 -1.43
N GLY A 193 12.09 1.83 -1.27
CA GLY A 193 13.49 1.78 -0.82
C GLY A 193 14.51 2.28 -1.85
N ARG A 194 14.09 2.55 -3.08
CA ARG A 194 14.94 3.09 -4.17
C ARG A 194 14.53 4.50 -4.59
N LEU A 195 13.46 5.05 -4.02
CA LEU A 195 13.06 6.42 -4.30
C LEU A 195 14.08 7.40 -3.70
N PRO A 196 14.39 8.49 -4.41
CA PRO A 196 15.47 9.40 -4.05
C PRO A 196 15.27 10.14 -2.72
N GLY A 197 14.01 10.24 -2.26
CA GLY A 197 13.68 11.03 -1.07
C GLY A 197 14.00 12.52 -1.25
N SER A 198 13.86 13.29 -0.18
CA SER A 198 14.18 14.72 -0.17
C SER A 198 15.68 15.02 -0.05
N ALA A 199 16.48 14.05 0.40
CA ALA A 199 17.91 14.23 0.68
C ALA A 199 18.87 13.96 -0.51
N GLY A 200 18.36 13.62 -1.69
CA GLY A 200 19.18 13.34 -2.89
C GLY A 200 19.86 14.55 -3.54
N GLY A 201 20.35 15.51 -2.74
CA GLY A 201 21.07 16.71 -3.15
C GLY A 201 22.58 16.70 -2.88
N ASP A 202 23.08 15.86 -1.95
CA ASP A 202 24.52 15.80 -1.63
C ASP A 202 25.13 14.46 -2.06
N GLN A 203 25.16 14.21 -3.38
CA GLN A 203 26.23 13.40 -3.95
C GLN A 203 27.35 14.39 -4.29
N PRO A 204 28.52 14.34 -3.62
CA PRO A 204 29.66 15.11 -4.10
C PRO A 204 29.99 14.61 -5.50
N ALA A 205 30.01 15.53 -6.46
CA ALA A 205 30.53 15.27 -7.78
C ALA A 205 31.92 14.66 -7.63
N ALA A 206 32.09 13.42 -8.06
CA ALA A 206 33.40 12.83 -8.22
C ALA A 206 34.12 13.67 -9.29
N ALA A 207 35.05 14.49 -8.82
CA ALA A 207 36.08 15.15 -9.62
C ALA A 207 37.18 14.14 -9.98
#